data_AF-G7ZIZ7-F1
#
_entry.id   AF-G7ZIZ7-F1
#
_cell.length_a   1.000
_cell.length_b   1.000
_cell.length_c   1.000
_cell.angle_alpha   90.00
_cell.angle_beta   90.00
_cell.angle_gamma   90.00
#
_symmetry.space_group_name_H-M   'P 1'
#
loop_
_entity.id
_entity.type
_entity.pdbx_description
1 polymer ?
#
loop_
_entity_poly.entity_id
_entity_poly.type
_entity_poly.pdbx_seq_one_letter_code
_entity_poly.pdbx_strand_id
1 'polypeptide(L)'
;MPNLYLHDDRPPEVAASFSGLPNPWAAVQTYDVFPAGEVTPALRDAYRRYGIVKLTNVLSREENACYRGIAQTLSGIEDRDFPEIAAGRRANYVKPGIVGHVPELWPLVDHPRIRPALDTIFERPFGLINSSVGVNFAASGLHRDGDYFGMDDRPHNLIDDPENTNTQVILSFSPPGRQAARLGIIPFTHQKSIYDRMAAEIGLDVPFEYYATHGAVKNRALATGDLRPLYEIERYAVFIDIHPGEALLFDGRLLHYGELMSGPKCISILSYSTEDDIQLERIHRLLRRHADGGDGDFPPPFRSYLKEHGLFWPRMEETIEAALRGRLERLEDLRRDAPIFIYGAGSSGTRLQERLAALNLPAVSGFIDTERSGSFNGLPLHAVADYAALHDPAHQILIASQYYDAIEKTLIRHGIRSFHTVFHLMQRQVD
;
A
#
# COMPACT_ATOMS: atom_id res chain seq x y z
N MET A 1 10.20 -6.33 -18.03
CA MET A 1 10.32 -7.79 -17.81
C MET A 1 8.92 -8.36 -17.91
N PRO A 2 8.70 -9.48 -18.61
CA PRO A 2 7.38 -10.12 -18.61
C PRO A 2 7.06 -10.52 -17.16
N ASN A 3 5.91 -10.06 -16.66
CA ASN A 3 5.36 -10.58 -15.41
C ASN A 3 5.05 -12.06 -15.66
N LEU A 4 5.83 -12.96 -15.07
CA LEU A 4 5.49 -14.38 -15.06
C LEU A 4 4.24 -14.56 -14.22
N TYR A 5 3.09 -14.50 -14.87
CA TYR A 5 1.81 -14.94 -14.32
C TYR A 5 1.86 -16.48 -14.30
N LEU A 6 2.11 -17.05 -13.11
CA LEU A 6 2.20 -18.49 -12.91
C LEU A 6 0.80 -19.12 -12.97
N HIS A 7 0.19 -19.21 -14.16
CA HIS A 7 -0.99 -20.04 -14.36
C HIS A 7 -0.78 -21.39 -13.69
N ASP A 8 -1.85 -21.99 -13.16
CA ASP A 8 -1.85 -23.40 -12.82
C ASP A 8 -1.86 -24.29 -14.09
N ASP A 9 -0.97 -23.96 -15.03
CA ASP A 9 -0.48 -24.77 -16.14
C ASP A 9 0.90 -25.33 -15.76
N ARG A 10 1.11 -25.60 -14.46
CA ARG A 10 2.40 -26.07 -13.93
C ARG A 10 2.81 -27.33 -14.70
N PRO A 11 4.05 -27.41 -15.22
CA PRO A 11 4.57 -28.67 -15.71
C PRO A 11 4.38 -29.74 -14.63
N PRO A 12 3.91 -30.97 -14.96
CA PRO A 12 3.70 -32.03 -13.98
C PRO A 12 4.91 -32.27 -13.06
N GLU A 13 6.11 -31.99 -13.56
CA GLU A 13 7.39 -32.06 -12.85
C GLU A 13 7.51 -31.03 -11.71
N VAL A 14 6.94 -29.83 -11.87
CA VAL A 14 6.90 -28.77 -10.86
C VAL A 14 5.81 -29.04 -9.83
N ALA A 15 4.66 -29.56 -10.26
CA ALA A 15 3.61 -30.04 -9.34
C ALA A 15 4.12 -31.21 -8.46
N ALA A 16 4.96 -32.10 -9.02
CA ALA A 16 5.64 -33.16 -8.28
C ALA A 16 6.79 -32.65 -7.37
N SER A 17 7.23 -31.40 -7.56
CA SER A 17 8.29 -30.75 -6.77
C SER A 17 7.75 -29.97 -5.58
N PHE A 18 6.42 -29.83 -5.44
CA PHE A 18 5.85 -29.44 -4.16
C PHE A 18 6.34 -30.45 -3.13
N SER A 19 6.73 -29.99 -1.95
CA SER A 19 6.90 -30.92 -0.85
C SER A 19 5.58 -31.70 -0.76
N GLY A 20 5.58 -33.01 -0.99
CA GLY A 20 4.44 -33.87 -0.65
C GLY A 20 4.11 -33.84 0.85
N LEU A 21 4.84 -33.01 1.60
CA LEU A 21 4.59 -32.69 2.99
C LEU A 21 3.32 -31.84 3.08
N PRO A 22 2.37 -32.24 3.95
CA PRO A 22 1.17 -31.46 4.21
C PRO A 22 1.55 -30.07 4.76
N ASN A 23 0.70 -29.07 4.50
CA ASN A 23 0.80 -27.79 5.19
C ASN A 23 0.67 -28.05 6.71
N PRO A 24 1.67 -27.69 7.53
CA PRO A 24 1.65 -28.01 8.96
C PRO A 24 0.51 -27.32 9.73
N TRP A 25 -0.03 -26.23 9.20
CA TRP A 25 -1.16 -25.51 9.78
C TRP A 25 -2.52 -26.10 9.42
N ALA A 26 -2.60 -27.07 8.50
CA ALA A 26 -3.87 -27.57 7.97
C ALA A 26 -4.79 -28.21 9.03
N ALA A 27 -4.23 -28.67 10.15
CA ALA A 27 -4.97 -29.27 11.25
C ALA A 27 -5.35 -28.27 12.36
N VAL A 28 -4.93 -27.01 12.24
CA VAL A 28 -5.18 -25.97 13.23
C VAL A 28 -6.18 -24.98 12.67
N GLN A 29 -7.06 -24.49 13.53
CA GLN A 29 -7.92 -23.37 13.17
C GLN A 29 -7.07 -22.09 13.06
N THR A 30 -7.17 -21.40 11.91
CA THR A 30 -6.36 -20.22 11.60
C THR A 30 -7.17 -18.94 11.37
N TYR A 31 -8.50 -19.04 11.41
CA TYR A 31 -9.45 -17.92 11.35
C TYR A 31 -10.82 -18.39 11.86
N ASP A 32 -11.71 -17.42 12.14
CA ASP A 32 -13.13 -17.67 12.43
C ASP A 32 -14.05 -16.97 11.43
N VAL A 33 -15.29 -17.43 11.36
CA VAL A 33 -16.33 -16.91 10.46
C VAL A 33 -17.51 -16.41 11.28
N PHE A 34 -17.97 -15.20 10.98
CA PHE A 34 -19.10 -14.56 11.63
C PHE A 34 -20.12 -14.08 10.58
N PRO A 35 -21.42 -14.12 10.85
CA PRO A 35 -22.40 -13.38 10.06
C PRO A 35 -22.20 -11.86 10.22
N ALA A 36 -22.37 -11.12 9.13
CA ALA A 36 -22.42 -9.67 9.15
C ALA A 36 -23.44 -9.14 10.17
N GLY A 37 -23.04 -8.14 10.96
CA GLY A 37 -23.88 -7.54 12.01
C GLY A 37 -23.96 -8.34 13.31
N GLU A 38 -23.50 -9.60 13.35
CA GLU A 38 -23.37 -10.35 14.60
C GLU A 38 -22.07 -9.98 15.31
N VAL A 39 -22.18 -9.01 16.22
CA VAL A 39 -21.08 -8.59 17.06
C VAL A 39 -21.11 -9.33 18.38
N THR A 40 -20.08 -10.13 18.62
CA THR A 40 -19.90 -10.86 19.87
C THR A 40 -18.49 -10.64 20.41
N PRO A 41 -18.26 -10.78 21.73
CA PRO A 41 -16.91 -10.83 22.28
C PRO A 41 -16.01 -11.89 21.59
N ALA A 42 -16.61 -12.98 21.09
CA ALA A 42 -15.92 -14.02 20.35
C ALA A 42 -15.26 -13.51 19.05
N LEU A 43 -15.85 -12.51 18.36
CA LEU A 43 -15.24 -11.91 17.17
C LEU A 43 -13.91 -11.23 17.51
N ARG A 44 -13.89 -10.43 18.58
CA ARG A 44 -12.67 -9.76 19.06
C ARG A 44 -11.62 -10.79 19.48
N ASP A 45 -12.03 -11.80 20.24
CA ASP A 45 -11.11 -12.81 20.76
C ASP A 45 -10.51 -13.64 19.61
N ALA A 46 -11.31 -13.97 18.60
CA ALA A 46 -10.86 -14.61 17.37
C ALA A 46 -9.90 -13.71 16.58
N TYR A 47 -10.24 -12.43 16.39
CA TYR A 47 -9.36 -11.49 15.69
C TYR A 47 -8.01 -11.33 16.40
N ARG A 48 -7.99 -11.17 17.73
CA ARG A 48 -6.75 -11.09 18.51
C ARG A 48 -5.92 -12.37 18.41
N ARG A 49 -6.58 -13.53 18.47
CA ARG A 49 -5.91 -14.84 18.42
C ARG A 49 -5.33 -15.15 17.04
N TYR A 50 -6.12 -14.97 15.98
CA TYR A 50 -5.78 -15.42 14.63
C TYR A 50 -5.17 -14.31 13.77
N GLY A 51 -5.42 -13.05 14.11
CA GLY A 51 -5.07 -11.89 13.29
C GLY A 51 -6.01 -11.69 12.10
N ILE A 52 -7.07 -12.50 12.00
CA ILE A 52 -7.99 -12.52 10.85
C ILE A 52 -9.35 -13.12 11.21
N VAL A 53 -10.41 -12.52 10.69
CA VAL A 53 -11.79 -13.04 10.73
C VAL A 53 -12.48 -12.81 9.40
N LYS A 54 -13.48 -13.63 9.10
CA LYS A 54 -14.30 -13.53 7.89
C LYS A 54 -15.74 -13.16 8.25
N LEU A 55 -16.30 -12.18 7.54
CA LEU A 55 -17.70 -11.79 7.64
C LEU A 55 -18.48 -12.30 6.43
N THR A 56 -19.58 -13.01 6.66
CA THR A 56 -20.49 -13.49 5.62
C THR A 56 -21.70 -12.57 5.47
N ASN A 57 -22.37 -12.58 4.31
CA ASN A 57 -23.57 -11.78 4.05
C ASN A 57 -23.39 -10.26 4.24
N VAL A 58 -22.21 -9.74 3.88
CA VAL A 58 -21.88 -8.31 4.02
C VAL A 58 -22.55 -7.49 2.93
N LEU A 59 -22.53 -7.93 1.67
CA LEU A 59 -23.19 -7.26 0.56
C LEU A 59 -24.35 -8.12 0.03
N SER A 60 -25.46 -7.47 -0.30
CA SER A 60 -26.52 -8.08 -1.10
C SER A 60 -26.03 -8.36 -2.53
N ARG A 61 -26.82 -9.12 -3.30
CA ARG A 61 -26.49 -9.38 -4.71
C ARG A 61 -26.49 -8.10 -5.54
N GLU A 62 -27.38 -7.18 -5.22
CA GLU A 62 -27.53 -5.88 -5.88
C GLU A 62 -26.36 -4.95 -5.54
N GLU A 63 -25.98 -4.86 -4.26
CA GLU A 63 -24.79 -4.12 -3.80
C GLU A 63 -23.53 -4.65 -4.48
N ASN A 64 -23.37 -5.98 -4.48
CA ASN A 64 -22.24 -6.66 -5.13
C ASN A 64 -22.15 -6.33 -6.63
N ALA A 65 -23.28 -6.44 -7.35
CA ALA A 65 -23.34 -6.12 -8.78
C ALA A 65 -23.03 -4.64 -9.05
N CYS A 66 -23.52 -3.73 -8.21
CA CYS A 66 -23.27 -2.29 -8.28
C CYS A 66 -21.76 -1.98 -8.14
N TYR A 67 -21.13 -2.42 -7.05
CA TYR A 67 -19.71 -2.16 -6.80
C TYR A 67 -18.79 -2.79 -7.85
N ARG A 68 -19.16 -3.98 -8.35
CA ARG A 68 -18.47 -4.59 -9.49
C ARG A 68 -18.54 -3.72 -10.73
N GLY A 69 -19.72 -3.19 -11.08
CA GLY A 69 -19.89 -2.31 -12.23
C GLY A 69 -19.04 -1.05 -12.12
N ILE A 70 -18.94 -0.47 -10.92
CA ILE A 70 -18.07 0.69 -10.65
C ILE A 70 -16.59 0.30 -10.86
N ALA A 71 -16.13 -0.81 -10.30
CA ALA A 71 -14.74 -1.24 -10.44
C ALA A 71 -14.36 -1.59 -11.89
N GLN A 72 -15.25 -2.22 -12.65
CA GLN A 72 -15.06 -2.49 -14.09
C GLN A 72 -14.99 -1.18 -14.87
N THR A 73 -15.85 -0.20 -14.55
CA THR A 73 -15.82 1.14 -15.18
C THR A 73 -14.50 1.85 -14.89
N LEU A 74 -14.02 1.84 -13.64
CA LEU A 74 -12.78 2.49 -13.23
C LEU A 74 -11.54 1.84 -13.86
N SER A 75 -11.52 0.51 -13.96
CA SER A 75 -10.37 -0.26 -14.47
C SER A 75 -10.38 -0.44 -15.99
N GLY A 76 -11.54 -0.33 -16.62
CA GLY A 76 -11.81 -0.81 -17.97
C GLY A 76 -11.71 -2.33 -18.13
N ILE A 77 -11.46 -3.09 -17.06
CA ILE A 77 -11.23 -4.55 -17.09
C ILE A 77 -12.56 -5.27 -16.90
N GLU A 78 -12.86 -6.17 -17.82
CA GLU A 78 -14.02 -7.06 -17.81
C GLU A 78 -13.61 -8.52 -17.61
N ASP A 79 -14.60 -9.39 -17.36
CA ASP A 79 -14.42 -10.84 -17.18
C ASP A 79 -13.71 -11.52 -18.37
N ARG A 80 -13.82 -10.95 -19.58
CA ARG A 80 -13.23 -11.50 -20.81
C ARG A 80 -11.75 -11.19 -20.97
N ASP A 81 -11.18 -10.31 -20.16
CA ASP A 81 -9.82 -9.80 -20.35
C ASP A 81 -8.74 -10.71 -19.75
N PHE A 82 -9.13 -11.79 -19.04
CA PHE A 82 -8.20 -12.72 -18.42
C PHE A 82 -7.10 -13.22 -19.38
N PRO A 83 -7.40 -13.69 -20.61
CA PRO A 83 -6.37 -14.22 -21.51
C PRO A 83 -5.34 -13.18 -21.96
N GLU A 84 -5.69 -11.89 -21.98
CA GLU A 84 -4.76 -10.82 -22.31
C GLU A 84 -3.82 -10.49 -21.15
N ILE A 85 -4.35 -10.50 -19.93
CA ILE A 85 -3.57 -10.23 -18.72
C ILE A 85 -2.64 -11.40 -18.41
N ALA A 86 -3.14 -12.63 -18.53
CA ALA A 86 -2.39 -13.88 -18.54
C ALA A 86 -1.15 -13.82 -19.44
N ALA A 87 -1.34 -13.31 -20.66
CA ALA A 87 -0.28 -13.18 -21.65
C ALA A 87 0.61 -11.94 -21.47
N GLY A 88 0.40 -11.15 -20.41
CA GLY A 88 1.13 -9.91 -20.14
C GLY A 88 0.86 -8.80 -21.16
N ARG A 89 -0.19 -8.91 -21.97
CA ARG A 89 -0.60 -7.89 -22.96
C ARG A 89 -1.43 -6.77 -22.34
N ARG A 90 -1.87 -6.98 -21.10
CA ARG A 90 -2.66 -6.01 -20.34
C ARG A 90 -2.26 -6.05 -18.86
N ALA A 91 -2.25 -4.90 -18.22
CA ALA A 91 -1.86 -4.77 -16.81
C ALA A 91 -3.06 -4.98 -15.87
N ASN A 92 -2.76 -5.39 -14.64
CA ASN A 92 -3.70 -5.34 -13.53
C ASN A 92 -4.07 -3.88 -13.21
N TYR A 93 -5.25 -3.66 -12.64
CA TYR A 93 -5.66 -2.37 -12.10
C TYR A 93 -5.64 -2.42 -10.57
N VAL A 94 -4.88 -1.54 -9.94
CA VAL A 94 -4.99 -1.24 -8.51
C VAL A 94 -4.78 0.26 -8.37
N LYS A 95 -5.76 0.96 -7.83
CA LYS A 95 -5.68 2.41 -7.64
C LYS A 95 -5.87 2.77 -6.18
N PRO A 96 -4.79 3.08 -5.45
CA PRO A 96 -4.86 3.69 -4.12
C PRO A 96 -5.63 5.02 -4.15
N GLY A 97 -6.32 5.34 -3.07
CA GLY A 97 -7.09 6.57 -2.88
C GLY A 97 -8.36 6.72 -3.68
N ILE A 98 -8.62 5.86 -4.67
CA ILE A 98 -9.73 6.07 -5.61
C ILE A 98 -11.11 6.09 -4.96
N VAL A 99 -11.29 5.41 -3.83
CA VAL A 99 -12.56 5.43 -3.07
C VAL A 99 -12.91 6.87 -2.67
N GLY A 100 -11.92 7.68 -2.27
CA GLY A 100 -12.16 9.07 -1.90
C GLY A 100 -12.68 9.94 -3.05
N HIS A 101 -12.39 9.56 -4.31
CA HIS A 101 -12.77 10.31 -5.51
C HIS A 101 -14.07 9.81 -6.16
N VAL A 102 -14.68 8.74 -5.64
CA VAL A 102 -15.88 8.13 -6.20
C VAL A 102 -16.94 8.04 -5.10
N PRO A 103 -17.84 9.04 -4.99
CA PRO A 103 -18.85 9.09 -3.93
C PRO A 103 -19.71 7.84 -3.78
N GLU A 104 -19.96 7.13 -4.88
CA GLU A 104 -20.69 5.87 -4.91
C GLU A 104 -20.00 4.75 -4.13
N LEU A 105 -18.68 4.85 -3.89
CA LEU A 105 -17.90 3.91 -3.09
C LEU A 105 -17.79 4.31 -1.61
N TRP A 106 -18.15 5.53 -1.23
CA TRP A 106 -18.07 5.99 0.17
C TRP A 106 -18.87 5.11 1.14
N PRO A 107 -20.06 4.56 0.80
CA PRO A 107 -20.76 3.64 1.69
C PRO A 107 -19.99 2.36 2.05
N LEU A 108 -18.94 1.98 1.30
CA LEU A 108 -18.06 0.87 1.69
C LEU A 108 -17.21 1.20 2.92
N VAL A 109 -16.89 2.48 3.11
CA VAL A 109 -15.99 2.98 4.16
C VAL A 109 -16.65 2.96 5.53
N ASP A 110 -17.95 3.28 5.60
CA ASP A 110 -18.77 3.18 6.81
C ASP A 110 -19.94 2.21 6.61
N HIS A 111 -19.64 1.02 6.09
CA HIS A 111 -20.68 0.06 5.75
C HIS A 111 -21.37 -0.46 7.03
N PRO A 112 -22.71 -0.38 7.15
CA PRO A 112 -23.43 -0.68 8.39
C PRO A 112 -23.29 -2.15 8.85
N ARG A 113 -22.98 -3.06 7.92
CA ARG A 113 -22.73 -4.48 8.22
C ARG A 113 -21.28 -4.81 8.62
N ILE A 114 -20.35 -3.87 8.46
CA ILE A 114 -18.92 -4.02 8.78
C ILE A 114 -18.56 -3.18 10.00
N ARG A 115 -19.09 -1.96 10.09
CA ARG A 115 -18.80 -0.99 11.15
C ARG A 115 -18.85 -1.59 12.57
N PRO A 116 -19.88 -2.36 12.94
CA PRO A 116 -19.96 -2.96 14.28
C PRO A 116 -18.79 -3.93 14.60
N ALA A 117 -18.27 -4.66 13.59
CA ALA A 117 -17.11 -5.52 13.78
C ALA A 117 -15.82 -4.70 13.99
N LEU A 118 -15.65 -3.58 13.28
CA LEU A 118 -14.52 -2.67 13.48
C LEU A 118 -14.57 -2.01 14.87
N ASP A 119 -15.74 -1.51 15.30
CA ASP A 119 -15.92 -0.95 16.64
C ASP A 119 -15.51 -1.97 17.74
N THR A 120 -15.79 -3.25 17.49
CA THR A 120 -15.45 -4.38 18.39
C THR A 120 -13.97 -4.73 18.40
N ILE A 121 -13.30 -4.59 17.27
CA ILE A 121 -11.86 -4.85 17.14
C ILE A 121 -11.05 -3.72 17.78
N PHE A 122 -11.43 -2.46 17.56
CA PHE A 122 -10.65 -1.31 18.04
C PHE A 122 -10.97 -0.90 19.48
N GLU A 123 -12.22 -1.00 19.93
CA GLU A 123 -12.68 -0.60 21.27
C GLU A 123 -12.42 0.88 21.63
N ARG A 124 -11.99 1.69 20.66
CA ARG A 124 -11.68 3.12 20.79
C ARG A 124 -11.81 3.80 19.42
N PRO A 125 -11.79 5.15 19.35
CA PRO A 125 -11.88 5.85 18.08
C PRO A 125 -10.81 5.39 17.09
N PHE A 126 -11.24 5.10 15.86
CA PHE A 126 -10.39 4.69 14.75
C PHE A 126 -10.78 5.49 13.51
N GLY A 127 -9.96 5.41 12.47
CA GLY A 127 -10.18 6.15 11.22
C GLY A 127 -9.62 5.42 10.02
N LEU A 128 -10.07 5.82 8.84
CA LEU A 128 -9.60 5.29 7.57
C LEU A 128 -8.23 5.89 7.25
N ILE A 129 -7.22 5.06 7.02
CA ILE A 129 -5.84 5.52 6.73
C ILE A 129 -5.45 5.33 5.27
N ASN A 130 -6.12 4.42 4.56
CA ASN A 130 -5.87 4.11 3.16
C ASN A 130 -7.11 3.43 2.58
N SER A 131 -7.33 3.63 1.29
CA SER A 131 -8.38 2.93 0.53
C SER A 131 -7.87 2.58 -0.86
N SER A 132 -8.34 1.49 -1.44
CA SER A 132 -7.94 1.08 -2.78
C SER A 132 -9.05 0.27 -3.45
N VAL A 133 -9.18 0.41 -4.76
CA VAL A 133 -9.94 -0.54 -5.58
C VAL A 133 -8.97 -1.31 -6.46
N GLY A 134 -9.13 -2.63 -6.47
CA GLY A 134 -8.35 -3.55 -7.27
C GLY A 134 -9.23 -4.34 -8.23
N VAL A 135 -8.83 -4.40 -9.49
CA VAL A 135 -9.27 -5.40 -10.47
C VAL A 135 -8.02 -6.06 -11.02
N ASN A 136 -7.68 -7.21 -10.45
CA ASN A 136 -6.41 -7.87 -10.74
C ASN A 136 -6.58 -9.38 -10.82
N PHE A 137 -5.52 -10.04 -11.27
CA PHE A 137 -5.52 -11.49 -11.53
C PHE A 137 -4.39 -12.18 -10.78
N ALA A 138 -3.42 -11.39 -10.32
CA ALA A 138 -2.20 -11.84 -9.68
C ALA A 138 -2.05 -11.31 -8.27
N ALA A 139 -1.04 -11.86 -7.62
CA ALA A 139 -0.67 -11.53 -6.28
C ALA A 139 0.76 -11.01 -6.21
N SER A 140 0.96 -10.07 -5.31
CA SER A 140 2.27 -9.78 -4.73
C SER A 140 2.88 -11.06 -4.15
N GLY A 141 4.21 -11.05 -3.94
CA GLY A 141 4.82 -12.07 -3.08
C GLY A 141 4.30 -11.94 -1.65
N LEU A 142 4.73 -12.84 -0.76
CA LEU A 142 4.38 -12.77 0.65
C LEU A 142 4.87 -11.43 1.22
N HIS A 143 3.97 -10.68 1.84
CA HIS A 143 4.24 -9.33 2.35
C HIS A 143 3.34 -8.99 3.53
N ARG A 144 3.64 -7.88 4.18
CA ARG A 144 2.82 -7.23 5.20
C ARG A 144 2.46 -5.85 4.71
N ASP A 145 1.20 -5.48 4.81
CA ASP A 145 0.78 -4.13 4.46
C ASP A 145 1.03 -3.11 5.58
N GLY A 146 1.37 -3.58 6.78
CA GLY A 146 1.87 -2.75 7.89
C GLY A 146 3.35 -2.37 7.77
N ASP A 147 4.14 -3.05 6.92
CA ASP A 147 5.61 -2.94 6.89
C ASP A 147 6.12 -1.75 6.04
N TYR A 148 5.43 -0.61 6.11
CA TYR A 148 5.84 0.60 5.38
C TYR A 148 7.15 1.21 5.89
N PHE A 149 7.58 0.85 7.11
CA PHE A 149 8.74 1.44 7.79
C PHE A 149 9.93 0.50 7.94
N GLY A 150 9.80 -0.77 7.53
CA GLY A 150 10.71 -1.82 7.96
C GLY A 150 10.43 -2.14 9.44
N MET A 151 10.20 -3.40 9.75
CA MET A 151 10.13 -3.85 11.14
C MET A 151 11.46 -3.54 11.82
N ASP A 152 11.45 -2.62 12.78
CA ASP A 152 12.61 -2.26 13.58
C ASP A 152 12.22 -2.20 15.07
N ASP A 153 13.21 -2.00 15.94
CA ASP A 153 13.05 -2.06 17.40
C ASP A 153 12.29 -0.86 18.00
N ARG A 154 11.67 0.00 17.18
CA ARG A 154 10.84 1.10 17.71
C ARG A 154 9.53 0.54 18.27
N PRO A 155 8.99 1.07 19.38
CA PRO A 155 7.85 0.52 20.15
C PRO A 155 6.53 0.27 19.42
N HIS A 156 6.47 0.48 18.12
CA HIS A 156 5.25 0.57 17.31
C HIS A 156 5.41 -0.01 15.90
N ASN A 157 6.64 -0.37 15.55
CA ASN A 157 6.95 -1.41 14.55
C ASN A 157 6.90 -2.80 15.18
N LEU A 158 6.47 -2.88 16.46
CA LEU A 158 6.36 -4.10 17.22
C LEU A 158 5.24 -4.94 16.63
N ILE A 159 5.66 -5.99 15.94
CA ILE A 159 4.85 -7.20 15.74
C ILE A 159 4.16 -7.61 17.06
N ASP A 160 4.77 -7.35 18.21
CA ASP A 160 4.22 -7.69 19.52
C ASP A 160 3.46 -6.55 20.23
N ASP A 161 3.01 -5.50 19.54
CA ASP A 161 2.09 -4.50 20.10
C ASP A 161 0.62 -4.84 19.76
N PRO A 162 -0.12 -5.54 20.64
CA PRO A 162 -1.49 -5.94 20.34
C PRO A 162 -2.46 -4.75 20.28
N GLU A 163 -2.08 -3.60 20.82
CA GLU A 163 -2.98 -2.45 20.92
C GLU A 163 -3.00 -1.67 19.61
N ASN A 164 -1.85 -1.44 18.98
CA ASN A 164 -1.75 -0.64 17.76
C ASN A 164 -1.87 -1.51 16.49
N THR A 165 -3.09 -2.02 16.26
CA THR A 165 -3.45 -2.76 15.04
C THR A 165 -3.76 -1.82 13.86
N ASN A 166 -3.38 -2.26 12.66
CA ASN A 166 -3.90 -1.71 11.41
C ASN A 166 -4.80 -2.77 10.78
N THR A 167 -6.12 -2.62 10.92
CA THR A 167 -7.09 -3.60 10.42
C THR A 167 -7.40 -3.29 8.95
N GLN A 168 -7.14 -4.25 8.09
CA GLN A 168 -7.57 -4.22 6.70
C GLN A 168 -8.90 -4.94 6.51
N VAL A 169 -9.75 -4.36 5.67
CA VAL A 169 -11.02 -4.91 5.23
C VAL A 169 -10.94 -5.15 3.73
N ILE A 170 -10.92 -6.41 3.31
CA ILE A 170 -11.05 -6.81 1.90
C ILE A 170 -12.51 -7.16 1.63
N LEU A 171 -13.13 -6.44 0.72
CA LEU A 171 -14.48 -6.72 0.22
C LEU A 171 -14.38 -7.33 -1.17
N SER A 172 -14.96 -8.51 -1.37
CA SER A 172 -15.02 -9.16 -2.68
C SER A 172 -16.36 -8.88 -3.36
N PHE A 173 -16.29 -8.31 -4.56
CA PHE A 173 -17.44 -8.16 -5.46
C PHE A 173 -17.17 -8.81 -6.82
N SER A 174 -16.49 -9.96 -6.78
CA SER A 174 -16.30 -10.83 -7.95
C SER A 174 -17.65 -11.39 -8.45
N PRO A 175 -17.76 -11.83 -9.71
CA PRO A 175 -19.00 -12.39 -10.23
C PRO A 175 -19.48 -13.63 -9.46
N PRO A 176 -20.80 -13.79 -9.19
CA PRO A 176 -21.35 -15.03 -8.66
C PRO A 176 -21.01 -16.24 -9.55
N GLY A 177 -20.73 -17.39 -8.95
CA GLY A 177 -20.42 -18.64 -9.66
C GLY A 177 -18.98 -18.74 -10.19
N ARG A 178 -18.13 -17.73 -9.97
CA ARG A 178 -16.68 -17.83 -10.18
C ARG A 178 -15.99 -18.41 -8.95
N GLN A 179 -14.74 -18.83 -9.14
CA GLN A 179 -13.83 -19.14 -8.04
C GLN A 179 -13.77 -17.94 -7.09
N ALA A 180 -13.83 -18.21 -5.78
CA ALA A 180 -13.71 -17.18 -4.76
C ALA A 180 -12.38 -16.44 -4.89
N ALA A 181 -12.34 -15.18 -4.46
CA ALA A 181 -11.06 -14.54 -4.24
C ALA A 181 -10.37 -15.25 -3.08
N ARG A 182 -9.10 -15.63 -3.22
CA ARG A 182 -8.37 -16.36 -2.18
C ARG A 182 -7.21 -15.53 -1.66
N LEU A 183 -7.10 -15.45 -0.34
CA LEU A 183 -5.97 -14.84 0.35
C LEU A 183 -5.17 -15.95 1.04
N GLY A 184 -3.94 -16.17 0.61
CA GLY A 184 -2.98 -17.00 1.32
C GLY A 184 -2.39 -16.22 2.49
N ILE A 185 -2.45 -16.80 3.69
CA ILE A 185 -1.88 -16.21 4.91
C ILE A 185 -0.85 -17.16 5.51
N ILE A 186 0.20 -16.64 6.15
CA ILE A 186 0.95 -17.44 7.12
C ILE A 186 0.29 -17.23 8.49
N PRO A 187 -0.36 -18.25 9.07
CA PRO A 187 -1.13 -18.09 10.29
C PRO A 187 -0.33 -17.49 11.45
N PHE A 188 -1.00 -16.70 12.28
CA PHE A 188 -0.45 -16.13 13.52
C PHE A 188 0.72 -15.14 13.36
N THR A 189 1.13 -14.82 12.13
CA THR A 189 2.30 -13.95 11.88
C THR A 189 2.04 -12.46 12.09
N HIS A 190 0.83 -12.09 12.53
CA HIS A 190 0.50 -10.75 13.00
C HIS A 190 1.17 -10.43 14.34
N GLN A 191 1.48 -11.45 15.16
CA GLN A 191 2.20 -11.32 16.43
C GLN A 191 3.19 -12.48 16.62
N LYS A 192 4.46 -12.16 16.92
CA LYS A 192 5.56 -13.14 16.96
C LYS A 192 5.37 -14.07 18.13
N SER A 193 5.01 -13.52 19.29
CA SER A 193 4.69 -14.30 20.49
C SER A 193 3.56 -15.32 20.27
N ILE A 194 2.54 -14.98 19.48
CA ILE A 194 1.47 -15.93 19.11
C ILE A 194 2.01 -16.98 18.15
N TYR A 195 2.71 -16.57 17.09
CA TYR A 195 3.34 -17.50 16.15
C TYR A 195 4.24 -18.51 16.83
N ASP A 196 5.19 -18.06 17.66
CA ASP A 196 6.17 -18.93 18.33
C ASP A 196 5.45 -19.98 19.20
N ARG A 197 4.41 -19.58 19.94
CA ARG A 197 3.60 -20.49 20.75
C ARG A 197 2.86 -21.51 19.87
N MET A 198 2.14 -21.06 18.85
CA MET A 198 1.34 -21.93 17.99
C MET A 198 2.23 -22.87 17.16
N ALA A 199 3.40 -22.41 16.71
CA ALA A 199 4.39 -23.23 16.02
C ALA A 199 4.92 -24.34 16.94
N ALA A 200 5.26 -24.01 18.19
CA ALA A 200 5.69 -24.99 19.18
C ALA A 200 4.59 -26.03 19.48
N GLU A 201 3.32 -25.63 19.59
CA GLU A 201 2.18 -26.53 19.83
C GLU A 201 2.03 -27.60 18.75
N ILE A 202 2.35 -27.30 17.49
CA ILE A 202 2.31 -28.25 16.38
C ILE A 202 3.66 -28.88 16.03
N GLY A 203 4.72 -28.58 16.79
CA GLY A 203 6.08 -29.08 16.53
C GLY A 203 6.71 -28.51 15.26
N LEU A 204 6.33 -27.30 14.85
CA LEU A 204 6.90 -26.61 13.70
C LEU A 204 8.21 -25.89 14.08
N ASP A 205 9.33 -26.38 13.55
CA ASP A 205 10.66 -25.78 13.71
C ASP A 205 11.00 -24.81 12.56
N VAL A 206 10.17 -23.78 12.38
CA VAL A 206 10.37 -22.73 11.38
C VAL A 206 10.35 -21.38 12.09
N PRO A 207 11.46 -20.62 12.12
CA PRO A 207 11.50 -19.34 12.81
C PRO A 207 10.65 -18.31 12.07
N PHE A 208 10.08 -17.37 12.82
CA PHE A 208 9.24 -16.30 12.29
C PHE A 208 9.93 -15.49 11.17
N GLU A 209 11.23 -15.27 11.30
CA GLU A 209 12.07 -14.50 10.37
C GLU A 209 12.26 -15.21 9.02
N TYR A 210 12.02 -16.53 8.96
CA TYR A 210 12.13 -17.32 7.74
C TYR A 210 11.32 -16.72 6.60
N TYR A 211 10.10 -16.26 6.88
CA TYR A 211 9.20 -15.72 5.86
C TYR A 211 9.66 -14.36 5.31
N ALA A 212 10.47 -13.60 6.05
CA ALA A 212 11.05 -12.35 5.55
C ALA A 212 12.01 -12.59 4.38
N THR A 213 12.49 -13.82 4.19
CA THR A 213 13.34 -14.19 3.05
C THR A 213 12.57 -14.35 1.74
N HIS A 214 11.23 -14.38 1.76
CA HIS A 214 10.38 -14.65 0.58
C HIS A 214 10.73 -13.77 -0.61
N GLY A 215 10.85 -12.45 -0.43
CA GLY A 215 11.16 -11.53 -1.52
C GLY A 215 12.49 -11.84 -2.22
N ALA A 216 13.54 -12.12 -1.44
CA ALA A 216 14.86 -12.49 -1.97
C ALA A 216 14.83 -13.87 -2.65
N VAL A 217 14.11 -14.84 -2.06
CA VAL A 217 13.92 -16.18 -2.63
C VAL A 217 13.15 -16.13 -3.93
N LYS A 218 12.06 -15.35 -4.00
CA LYS A 218 11.28 -15.12 -5.21
C LYS A 218 12.14 -14.52 -6.33
N ASN A 219 12.92 -13.48 -6.04
CA ASN A 219 13.79 -12.86 -7.04
C ASN A 219 14.85 -13.84 -7.57
N ARG A 220 15.44 -14.65 -6.68
CA ARG A 220 16.36 -15.71 -7.08
C ARG A 220 15.67 -16.76 -7.96
N ALA A 221 14.49 -17.22 -7.55
CA ALA A 221 13.70 -18.22 -8.27
C ALA A 221 13.33 -17.73 -9.69
N LEU A 222 12.97 -16.45 -9.83
CA LEU A 222 12.71 -15.82 -11.14
C LEU A 222 13.97 -15.73 -12.00
N ALA A 223 15.14 -15.48 -11.39
CA ALA A 223 16.40 -15.39 -12.12
C ALA A 223 16.96 -16.76 -12.56
N THR A 224 16.75 -17.81 -11.75
CA THR A 224 17.31 -19.14 -12.00
C THR A 224 16.32 -20.11 -12.63
N GLY A 225 15.02 -19.84 -12.55
CA GLY A 225 13.95 -20.78 -12.89
C GLY A 225 13.70 -21.86 -11.83
N ASP A 226 14.49 -21.92 -10.74
CA ASP A 226 14.30 -22.89 -9.66
C ASP A 226 13.28 -22.38 -8.63
N LEU A 227 12.04 -22.84 -8.76
CA LEU A 227 10.91 -22.42 -7.93
C LEU A 227 10.80 -23.21 -6.61
N ARG A 228 11.57 -24.28 -6.40
CA ARG A 228 11.43 -25.16 -5.21
C ARG A 228 11.57 -24.39 -3.89
N PRO A 229 12.56 -23.48 -3.70
CA PRO A 229 12.69 -22.74 -2.46
C PRO A 229 11.52 -21.76 -2.22
N LEU A 230 10.94 -21.22 -3.29
CA LEU A 230 9.77 -20.34 -3.19
C LEU A 230 8.55 -21.15 -2.72
N TYR A 231 8.32 -22.31 -3.31
CA TYR A 231 7.23 -23.20 -2.90
C TYR A 231 7.39 -23.75 -1.49
N GLU A 232 8.62 -24.01 -1.06
CA GLU A 232 8.89 -24.40 0.32
C GLU A 232 8.45 -23.32 1.32
N ILE A 233 8.64 -22.03 1.02
CA ILE A 233 8.11 -20.94 1.87
C ILE A 233 6.57 -20.85 1.76
N GLU A 234 6.03 -20.98 0.55
CA GLU A 234 4.60 -20.80 0.31
C GLU A 234 3.75 -21.99 0.81
N ARG A 235 4.33 -23.17 1.05
CA ARG A 235 3.60 -24.35 1.58
C ARG A 235 2.99 -24.11 2.96
N TYR A 236 3.54 -23.17 3.72
CA TYR A 236 3.03 -22.79 5.04
C TYR A 236 1.80 -21.88 4.94
N ALA A 237 1.41 -21.47 3.73
CA ALA A 237 0.26 -20.60 3.53
C ALA A 237 -1.06 -21.37 3.62
N VAL A 238 -1.98 -20.87 4.45
CA VAL A 238 -3.38 -21.31 4.48
C VAL A 238 -4.20 -20.33 3.65
N PHE A 239 -5.01 -20.86 2.74
CA PHE A 239 -5.85 -20.03 1.87
C PHE A 239 -7.25 -19.89 2.42
N ILE A 240 -7.74 -18.66 2.45
CA ILE A 240 -9.10 -18.31 2.86
C ILE A 240 -9.87 -17.82 1.65
N ASP A 241 -11.00 -18.45 1.39
CA ASP A 241 -11.92 -18.09 0.32
C ASP A 241 -12.78 -16.89 0.75
N ILE A 242 -12.90 -15.91 -0.16
CA ILE A 242 -13.70 -14.69 -0.03
C ILE A 242 -14.67 -14.66 -1.21
N HIS A 243 -15.87 -15.21 -0.98
CA HIS A 243 -16.94 -15.23 -1.96
C HIS A 243 -17.51 -13.82 -2.18
N PRO A 244 -18.20 -13.61 -3.32
CA PRO A 244 -18.88 -12.35 -3.59
C PRO A 244 -19.84 -11.95 -2.45
N GLY A 245 -19.64 -10.75 -1.90
CA GLY A 245 -20.45 -10.19 -0.83
C GLY A 245 -20.01 -10.59 0.57
N GLU A 246 -18.86 -11.26 0.70
CA GLU A 246 -18.17 -11.46 1.96
C GLU A 246 -17.08 -10.41 2.16
N ALA A 247 -16.65 -10.24 3.42
CA ALA A 247 -15.50 -9.43 3.77
C ALA A 247 -14.49 -10.24 4.59
N LEU A 248 -13.22 -9.91 4.43
CA LEU A 248 -12.15 -10.41 5.28
C LEU A 248 -11.57 -9.25 6.07
N LEU A 249 -11.52 -9.38 7.40
CA LEU A 249 -10.93 -8.39 8.29
C LEU A 249 -9.65 -9.00 8.87
N PHE A 250 -8.50 -8.38 8.63
CA PHE A 250 -7.23 -8.92 9.11
C PHE A 250 -6.25 -7.84 9.51
N ASP A 251 -5.34 -8.21 10.42
CA ASP A 251 -4.27 -7.34 10.88
C ASP A 251 -3.25 -7.17 9.76
N GLY A 252 -2.95 -5.93 9.37
CA GLY A 252 -2.01 -5.60 8.30
C GLY A 252 -0.59 -6.10 8.55
N ARG A 253 -0.27 -6.57 9.77
CA ARG A 253 1.00 -7.25 10.11
C ARG A 253 1.00 -8.74 9.77
N LEU A 254 -0.16 -9.33 9.48
CA LEU A 254 -0.26 -10.72 9.04
C LEU A 254 0.43 -10.88 7.67
N LEU A 255 1.37 -11.83 7.57
CA LEU A 255 1.98 -12.14 6.29
C LEU A 255 0.96 -12.78 5.38
N HIS A 256 0.78 -12.20 4.20
CA HIS A 256 -0.21 -12.67 3.25
C HIS A 256 0.19 -12.41 1.80
N TYR A 257 -0.54 -13.03 0.89
CA TYR A 257 -0.52 -12.79 -0.54
C TYR A 257 -1.83 -13.25 -1.15
N GLY A 258 -2.24 -12.65 -2.28
CA GLY A 258 -3.39 -13.17 -3.02
C GLY A 258 -3.07 -14.52 -3.68
N GLU A 259 -4.07 -15.30 -4.03
CA GLU A 259 -3.88 -16.36 -5.02
C GLU A 259 -3.88 -15.77 -6.45
N LEU A 260 -3.20 -16.45 -7.38
CA LEU A 260 -3.43 -16.25 -8.80
C LEU A 260 -4.76 -16.90 -9.18
N MET A 261 -5.62 -16.15 -9.86
CA MET A 261 -6.95 -16.61 -10.22
C MET A 261 -7.10 -16.81 -11.73
N SER A 262 -8.06 -17.66 -12.10
CA SER A 262 -8.50 -17.89 -13.49
C SER A 262 -9.39 -16.78 -14.07
N GLY A 263 -9.58 -15.68 -13.33
CA GLY A 263 -10.44 -14.55 -13.69
C GLY A 263 -10.21 -13.32 -12.80
N PRO A 264 -10.79 -12.15 -13.12
CA PRO A 264 -10.53 -10.93 -12.38
C PRO A 264 -11.13 -11.04 -10.98
N LYS A 265 -10.33 -10.75 -9.95
CA LYS A 265 -10.85 -10.44 -8.62
C LYS A 265 -11.12 -8.95 -8.54
N CYS A 266 -12.39 -8.61 -8.34
CA CYS A 266 -12.85 -7.26 -8.12
C CYS A 266 -12.98 -7.06 -6.61
N ILE A 267 -12.10 -6.23 -6.04
CA ILE A 267 -12.00 -6.03 -4.60
C ILE A 267 -11.88 -4.55 -4.23
N SER A 268 -12.35 -4.22 -3.03
CA SER A 268 -11.97 -3.00 -2.31
C SER A 268 -11.13 -3.38 -1.11
N ILE A 269 -10.09 -2.60 -0.84
CA ILE A 269 -9.21 -2.76 0.32
C ILE A 269 -9.29 -1.45 1.11
N LEU A 270 -9.77 -1.54 2.35
CA LEU A 270 -9.92 -0.40 3.25
C LEU A 270 -9.07 -0.66 4.48
N SER A 271 -8.19 0.27 4.85
CA SER A 271 -7.34 0.13 6.02
C SER A 271 -7.76 1.10 7.11
N TYR A 272 -7.92 0.59 8.32
CA TYR A 272 -8.31 1.34 9.50
C TYR A 272 -7.26 1.20 10.59
N SER A 273 -7.08 2.25 11.37
CA SER A 273 -6.24 2.18 12.56
C SER A 273 -6.72 3.17 13.61
N THR A 274 -6.09 3.13 14.78
CA THR A 274 -6.19 4.19 15.78
C THR A 274 -5.23 5.33 15.43
N GLU A 275 -5.54 6.55 15.87
CA GLU A 275 -4.64 7.67 15.64
C GLU A 275 -3.33 7.47 16.43
N ASP A 276 -2.22 7.42 15.71
CA ASP A 276 -0.87 7.44 16.26
C ASP A 276 0.11 8.16 15.31
N ASP A 277 1.29 8.53 15.81
CA ASP A 277 2.29 9.28 15.04
C ASP A 277 2.79 8.55 13.78
N ILE A 278 2.75 7.23 13.75
CA ILE A 278 3.28 6.41 12.65
C ILE A 278 2.27 6.29 11.54
N GLN A 279 0.99 6.12 11.87
CA GLN A 279 -0.05 6.15 10.88
C GLN A 279 -0.20 7.55 10.28
N LEU A 280 0.00 8.61 11.08
CA LEU A 280 0.08 9.98 10.54
C LEU A 280 1.28 10.14 9.60
N GLU A 281 2.48 9.70 9.97
CA GLU A 281 3.65 9.69 9.08
C GLU A 281 3.40 8.84 7.82
N ARG A 282 2.68 7.72 7.94
CA ARG A 282 2.29 6.86 6.83
C ARG A 282 1.37 7.60 5.87
N ILE A 283 0.31 8.24 6.38
CA ILE A 283 -0.62 9.07 5.59
C ILE A 283 0.17 10.17 4.89
N HIS A 284 1.05 10.87 5.61
CA HIS A 284 1.92 11.90 5.04
C HIS A 284 2.73 11.35 3.85
N ARG A 285 3.43 10.21 4.02
CA ARG A 285 4.20 9.58 2.93
C ARG A 285 3.34 9.10 1.77
N LEU A 286 2.19 8.48 2.05
CA LEU A 286 1.26 7.99 1.03
C LEU A 286 0.78 9.12 0.13
N LEU A 287 0.33 10.23 0.72
CA LEU A 287 -0.13 11.41 -0.01
C LEU A 287 0.97 11.96 -0.93
N ARG A 288 2.21 12.00 -0.45
CA ARG A 288 3.35 12.47 -1.23
C ARG A 288 3.74 11.55 -2.38
N ARG A 289 3.50 10.23 -2.24
CA ARG A 289 3.74 9.25 -3.29
C ARG A 289 2.61 9.18 -4.33
N HIS A 290 1.35 9.26 -3.92
CA HIS A 290 0.21 8.82 -4.74
C HIS A 290 -0.66 9.93 -5.35
N ALA A 291 -0.54 11.20 -4.97
CA ALA A 291 -1.51 12.19 -5.45
C ALA A 291 -1.30 12.59 -6.92
N ASP A 292 -1.98 11.90 -7.81
CA ASP A 292 -2.42 12.52 -9.06
C ASP A 292 -3.51 13.55 -8.72
N GLY A 293 -3.17 14.85 -8.72
CA GLY A 293 -4.14 15.95 -8.59
C GLY A 293 -4.32 16.55 -7.20
N GLY A 294 -3.25 16.64 -6.40
CA GLY A 294 -3.19 17.50 -5.20
C GLY A 294 -3.92 17.04 -3.95
N ASP A 295 -4.96 16.21 -4.05
CA ASP A 295 -5.78 15.85 -2.88
C ASP A 295 -5.47 14.47 -2.27
N GLY A 296 -4.68 13.66 -2.98
CA GLY A 296 -4.32 12.29 -2.60
C GLY A 296 -5.54 11.42 -2.31
N ASP A 297 -5.42 10.48 -1.37
CA ASP A 297 -6.51 9.55 -1.00
C ASP A 297 -7.70 10.23 -0.30
N PHE A 298 -7.58 11.52 0.03
CA PHE A 298 -8.50 12.26 0.89
C PHE A 298 -8.89 13.61 0.28
N PRO A 299 -9.68 13.66 -0.82
CA PRO A 299 -10.19 14.92 -1.35
C PRO A 299 -11.17 15.59 -0.37
N PRO A 300 -11.30 16.94 -0.40
CA PRO A 300 -12.09 17.68 0.60
C PRO A 300 -13.53 17.17 0.80
N PRO A 301 -14.31 16.81 -0.23
CA PRO A 301 -15.64 16.24 -0.03
C PRO A 301 -15.61 14.92 0.76
N PHE A 302 -14.60 14.08 0.51
CA PHE A 302 -14.44 12.83 1.23
C PHE A 302 -13.93 13.04 2.65
N ARG A 303 -13.07 14.03 2.91
CA ARG A 303 -12.69 14.42 4.29
C ARG A 303 -13.91 14.81 5.11
N SER A 304 -14.82 15.59 4.52
CA SER A 304 -16.08 15.97 5.18
C SER A 304 -16.94 14.75 5.50
N TYR A 305 -17.07 13.82 4.55
CA TYR A 305 -17.74 12.54 4.77
C TYR A 305 -17.10 11.74 5.93
N LEU A 306 -15.79 11.56 5.92
CA LEU A 306 -15.09 10.82 6.98
C LEU A 306 -15.27 11.49 8.36
N LYS A 307 -15.30 12.83 8.44
CA LYS A 307 -15.55 13.57 9.69
C LYS A 307 -16.97 13.34 10.21
N GLU A 308 -17.97 13.41 9.34
CA GLU A 308 -19.38 13.16 9.68
C GLU A 308 -19.59 11.74 10.23
N HIS A 309 -18.85 10.76 9.69
CA HIS A 309 -18.93 9.35 10.06
C HIS A 309 -17.94 8.92 11.17
N GLY A 310 -17.22 9.88 11.78
CA GLY A 310 -16.26 9.59 12.85
C GLY A 310 -15.11 8.67 12.43
N LEU A 311 -14.69 8.76 11.17
CA LEU A 311 -13.60 7.98 10.56
C LEU A 311 -12.41 8.85 10.14
N PHE A 312 -12.40 10.12 10.54
CA PHE A 312 -11.33 11.09 10.29
C PHE A 312 -10.72 11.54 11.60
N TRP A 313 -9.39 11.41 11.75
CA TRP A 313 -8.75 11.78 13.01
C TRP A 313 -8.53 13.30 13.16
N PRO A 314 -8.47 13.81 14.40
CA PRO A 314 -8.20 15.23 14.64
C PRO A 314 -6.91 15.75 14.00
N ARG A 315 -5.79 15.01 14.10
CA ARG A 315 -4.48 15.44 13.55
C ARG A 315 -4.30 15.08 12.07
N MET A 316 -5.25 14.34 11.49
CA MET A 316 -5.18 13.94 10.09
C MET A 316 -5.27 15.14 9.15
N GLU A 317 -6.06 16.17 9.49
CA GLU A 317 -6.14 17.40 8.68
C GLU A 317 -4.78 18.10 8.60
N GLU A 318 -4.15 18.35 9.76
CA GLU A 318 -2.84 18.99 9.82
C GLU A 318 -1.79 18.17 9.04
N THR A 319 -1.86 16.85 9.15
CA THR A 319 -0.96 15.93 8.46
C THR A 319 -1.14 15.97 6.94
N ILE A 320 -2.38 15.98 6.46
CA ILE A 320 -2.69 16.12 5.04
C ILE A 320 -2.21 17.49 4.55
N GLU A 321 -2.57 18.57 5.22
CA GLU A 321 -2.15 19.92 4.84
C GLU A 321 -0.62 20.08 4.86
N ALA A 322 0.08 19.45 5.80
CA ALA A 322 1.53 19.40 5.82
C ALA A 322 2.12 18.63 4.64
N ALA A 323 1.51 17.49 4.27
CA ALA A 323 1.95 16.67 3.13
C ALA A 323 1.75 17.38 1.78
N LEU A 324 0.70 18.20 1.68
CA LEU A 324 0.37 18.98 0.50
C LEU A 324 1.13 20.31 0.44
N ARG A 325 1.57 20.83 1.59
CA ARG A 325 2.35 22.07 1.66
C ARG A 325 3.65 21.95 0.86
N GLY A 326 3.86 22.90 -0.04
CA GLY A 326 5.04 22.91 -0.92
C GLY A 326 4.96 21.92 -2.07
N ARG A 327 3.93 21.09 -2.19
CA ARG A 327 3.73 20.29 -3.40
C ARG A 327 3.39 21.21 -4.57
N LEU A 328 4.03 20.93 -5.71
CA LEU A 328 3.73 21.59 -6.97
C LEU A 328 2.95 20.61 -7.85
N GLU A 329 1.76 20.99 -8.31
CA GLU A 329 0.92 20.12 -9.16
C GLU A 329 1.43 20.05 -10.61
N ARG A 330 2.00 21.16 -11.09
CA ARG A 330 2.53 21.28 -12.45
C ARG A 330 3.76 22.17 -12.42
N LEU A 331 4.78 21.84 -13.23
CA LEU A 331 6.00 22.65 -13.31
C LEU A 331 5.70 24.07 -13.82
N GLU A 332 4.62 24.23 -14.57
CA GLU A 332 4.14 25.50 -15.12
C GLU A 332 3.64 26.47 -14.05
N ASP A 333 3.34 25.98 -12.84
CA ASP A 333 2.92 26.82 -11.70
C ASP A 333 4.12 27.48 -11.00
N LEU A 334 5.35 27.21 -11.44
CA LEU A 334 6.56 27.88 -10.93
C LEU A 334 6.55 29.37 -11.27
N ARG A 335 7.03 30.19 -10.31
CA ARG A 335 7.23 31.62 -10.52
C ARG A 335 8.29 31.85 -11.59
N ARG A 336 7.96 32.67 -12.60
CA ARG A 336 8.83 32.92 -13.76
C ARG A 336 9.94 33.92 -13.50
N ASP A 337 9.80 34.73 -12.44
CA ASP A 337 10.70 35.82 -12.05
C ASP A 337 11.68 35.42 -10.94
N ALA A 338 11.64 34.16 -10.50
CA ALA A 338 12.41 33.66 -9.37
C ALA A 338 13.52 32.68 -9.81
N PRO A 339 14.73 32.77 -9.24
CA PRO A 339 15.79 31.77 -9.44
C PRO A 339 15.33 30.37 -9.06
N ILE A 340 15.64 29.38 -9.91
CA ILE A 340 15.32 27.97 -9.66
C ILE A 340 16.59 27.22 -9.28
N PHE A 341 16.57 26.53 -8.15
CA PHE A 341 17.62 25.61 -7.72
C PHE A 341 17.09 24.19 -7.66
N ILE A 342 17.88 23.21 -8.06
CA ILE A 342 17.50 21.78 -7.99
C ILE A 342 18.31 21.09 -6.89
N TYR A 343 17.63 20.49 -5.91
CA TYR A 343 18.30 19.65 -4.92
C TYR A 343 18.53 18.24 -5.48
N GLY A 344 19.80 17.92 -5.73
CA GLY A 344 20.29 16.64 -6.23
C GLY A 344 20.88 16.74 -7.63
N ALA A 345 22.22 16.74 -7.73
CA ALA A 345 22.99 16.74 -8.98
C ALA A 345 23.15 15.32 -9.58
N GLY A 346 22.04 14.61 -9.73
CA GLY A 346 21.98 13.24 -10.28
C GLY A 346 21.20 13.15 -11.58
N SER A 347 20.86 11.92 -11.98
CA SER A 347 20.06 11.65 -13.19
C SER A 347 18.67 12.27 -13.14
N SER A 348 18.00 12.25 -11.98
CA SER A 348 16.69 12.88 -11.81
C SER A 348 16.76 14.41 -11.84
N GLY A 349 17.80 15.02 -11.25
CA GLY A 349 18.00 16.46 -11.33
C GLY A 349 18.31 16.95 -12.76
N THR A 350 19.10 16.18 -13.52
CA THR A 350 19.39 16.46 -14.93
C THR A 350 18.11 16.39 -15.78
N ARG A 351 17.31 15.32 -15.62
CA ARG A 351 16.02 15.19 -16.31
C ARG A 351 15.04 16.30 -15.96
N LEU A 352 15.02 16.75 -14.70
CA LEU A 352 14.21 17.90 -14.30
C LEU A 352 14.66 19.18 -15.01
N GLN A 353 15.98 19.45 -15.04
CA GLN A 353 16.54 20.60 -15.75
C GLN A 353 16.14 20.61 -17.23
N GLU A 354 16.28 19.48 -17.93
CA GLU A 354 15.88 19.32 -19.33
C GLU A 354 14.38 19.59 -19.53
N ARG A 355 13.54 19.08 -18.64
CA ARG A 355 12.09 19.30 -18.71
C ARG A 355 11.70 20.75 -18.47
N LEU A 356 12.33 21.44 -17.52
CA LEU A 356 12.10 22.88 -17.31
C LEU A 356 12.44 23.69 -18.56
N ALA A 357 13.55 23.35 -19.22
CA ALA A 357 13.94 23.98 -20.48
C ALA A 357 12.93 23.71 -21.60
N ALA A 358 12.47 22.45 -21.76
CA ALA A 358 11.47 22.08 -22.75
C ALA A 358 10.13 22.81 -22.58
N LEU A 359 9.76 23.15 -21.33
CA LEU A 359 8.55 23.91 -21.00
C LEU A 359 8.73 25.44 -21.08
N ASN A 360 9.90 25.93 -21.52
CA ASN A 360 10.25 27.36 -21.52
C ASN A 360 10.02 28.02 -20.15
N LEU A 361 10.40 27.32 -19.09
CA LEU A 361 10.43 27.83 -17.71
C LEU A 361 11.79 28.48 -17.42
N PRO A 362 11.92 29.26 -16.33
CA PRO A 362 13.18 29.91 -16.00
C PRO A 362 14.36 28.93 -15.96
N ALA A 363 15.52 29.40 -16.40
CA ALA A 363 16.73 28.59 -16.37
C ALA A 363 17.12 28.24 -14.93
N VAL A 364 17.57 27.00 -14.73
CA VAL A 364 18.12 26.55 -13.45
C VAL A 364 19.36 27.38 -13.13
N SER A 365 19.35 28.03 -11.96
CA SER A 365 20.43 28.89 -11.47
C SER A 365 21.55 28.12 -10.79
N GLY A 366 21.27 26.91 -10.29
CA GLY A 366 22.27 26.04 -9.69
C GLY A 366 21.67 24.74 -9.13
N PHE A 367 22.55 23.89 -8.64
CA PHE A 367 22.20 22.65 -7.95
C PHE A 367 22.58 22.75 -6.46
N ILE A 368 21.83 22.03 -5.63
CA ILE A 368 22.12 21.85 -4.21
C ILE A 368 22.42 20.37 -3.96
N ASP A 369 23.47 20.09 -3.20
CA ASP A 369 23.83 18.76 -2.72
C ASP A 369 23.93 18.78 -1.19
N THR A 370 23.85 17.62 -0.56
CA THR A 370 23.93 17.54 0.91
C THR A 370 25.31 17.95 1.41
N GLU A 371 26.37 17.57 0.71
CA GLU A 371 27.74 17.74 1.21
C GLU A 371 28.69 18.37 0.19
N ARG A 372 28.34 18.38 -1.10
CA ARG A 372 29.27 18.73 -2.17
C ARG A 372 29.05 20.14 -2.72
N SER A 373 30.14 20.89 -2.84
CA SER A 373 30.20 22.15 -3.60
C SER A 373 31.06 21.99 -4.86
N GLY A 374 30.85 22.84 -5.87
CA GLY A 374 31.60 22.82 -7.13
C GLY A 374 30.76 23.26 -8.33
N SER A 375 30.82 22.50 -9.42
CA SER A 375 30.02 22.72 -10.62
C SER A 375 29.41 21.42 -11.14
N PHE A 376 28.20 21.48 -11.68
CA PHE A 376 27.52 20.36 -12.33
C PHE A 376 26.80 20.86 -13.59
N ASN A 377 27.04 20.23 -14.75
CA ASN A 377 26.53 20.68 -16.06
C ASN A 377 26.77 22.18 -16.36
N GLY A 378 27.93 22.69 -15.97
CA GLY A 378 28.31 24.11 -16.17
C GLY A 378 27.61 25.10 -15.23
N LEU A 379 26.76 24.63 -14.31
CA LEU A 379 26.10 25.44 -13.29
C LEU A 379 26.77 25.27 -11.91
N PRO A 380 26.63 26.26 -11.01
CA PRO A 380 27.08 26.12 -9.63
C PRO A 380 26.42 24.93 -8.92
N LEU A 381 27.21 24.19 -8.15
CA LEU A 381 26.78 23.16 -7.22
C LEU A 381 27.13 23.65 -5.80
N HIS A 382 26.14 23.73 -4.93
CA HIS A 382 26.32 24.18 -3.55
C HIS A 382 26.04 23.04 -2.58
N ALA A 383 26.93 22.83 -1.61
CA ALA A 383 26.58 22.09 -0.41
C ALA A 383 25.45 22.83 0.31
N VAL A 384 24.53 22.11 0.96
CA VAL A 384 23.35 22.72 1.60
C VAL A 384 23.73 23.77 2.64
N ALA A 385 24.85 23.58 3.35
CA ALA A 385 25.38 24.55 4.30
C ALA A 385 25.83 25.85 3.62
N ASP A 386 26.48 25.75 2.46
CA ASP A 386 26.91 26.91 1.68
C ASP A 386 25.71 27.62 1.04
N TYR A 387 24.76 26.85 0.50
CA TYR A 387 23.54 27.40 -0.07
C TYR A 387 22.69 28.13 0.98
N ALA A 388 22.65 27.65 2.23
CA ALA A 388 21.91 28.30 3.31
C ALA A 388 22.36 29.75 3.55
N ALA A 389 23.65 30.06 3.35
CA ALA A 389 24.17 31.42 3.43
C ALA A 389 23.78 32.30 2.22
N LEU A 390 23.44 31.68 1.09
CA LEU A 390 23.01 32.33 -0.16
C LEU A 390 21.48 32.36 -0.32
N HIS A 391 20.74 31.67 0.54
CA HIS A 391 19.32 31.45 0.36
C HIS A 391 18.53 32.76 0.48
N ASP A 392 17.69 33.01 -0.52
CA ASP A 392 16.66 34.06 -0.48
C ASP A 392 15.26 33.41 -0.52
N PRO A 393 14.26 33.91 0.22
CA PRO A 393 12.87 33.42 0.14
C PRO A 393 12.24 33.49 -1.27
N ALA A 394 12.77 34.32 -2.16
CA ALA A 394 12.40 34.37 -3.57
C ALA A 394 12.93 33.17 -4.37
N HIS A 395 13.97 32.46 -3.91
CA HIS A 395 14.45 31.25 -4.58
C HIS A 395 13.39 30.15 -4.55
N GLN A 396 13.33 29.37 -5.63
CA GLN A 396 12.49 28.17 -5.73
C GLN A 396 13.39 26.94 -5.74
N ILE A 397 13.30 26.12 -4.69
CA ILE A 397 14.10 24.90 -4.57
C ILE A 397 13.24 23.72 -4.98
N LEU A 398 13.68 22.95 -5.97
CA LEU A 398 12.96 21.78 -6.48
C LEU A 398 13.67 20.50 -6.05
N ILE A 399 12.94 19.61 -5.37
CA ILE A 399 13.44 18.32 -4.89
C ILE A 399 12.94 17.23 -5.85
N ALA A 400 13.83 16.74 -6.71
CA ALA A 400 13.58 15.65 -7.66
C ALA A 400 14.29 14.36 -7.24
N SER A 401 14.05 13.93 -6.00
CA SER A 401 14.70 12.75 -5.42
C SER A 401 13.69 11.87 -4.70
N GLN A 402 13.90 10.54 -4.74
CA GLN A 402 13.15 9.59 -3.91
C GLN A 402 13.44 9.74 -2.41
N TYR A 403 14.54 10.42 -2.06
CA TYR A 403 14.95 10.73 -0.68
C TYR A 403 14.45 12.10 -0.22
N TYR A 404 13.35 12.59 -0.78
CA TYR A 404 12.84 13.94 -0.51
C TYR A 404 12.63 14.19 1.00
N ASP A 405 12.15 13.22 1.78
CA ASP A 405 11.95 13.39 3.23
C ASP A 405 13.25 13.71 3.99
N ALA A 406 14.36 13.05 3.63
CA ALA A 406 15.66 13.32 4.24
C ALA A 406 16.19 14.70 3.81
N ILE A 407 15.99 15.05 2.54
CA ILE A 407 16.39 16.35 1.98
C ILE A 407 15.65 17.50 2.66
N GLU A 408 14.34 17.36 2.87
CA GLU A 408 13.54 18.38 3.53
C GLU A 408 13.92 18.58 4.98
N LYS A 409 14.14 17.49 5.73
CA LYS A 409 14.66 17.57 7.09
C LYS A 409 15.99 18.32 7.14
N THR A 410 16.85 18.08 6.16
CA THR A 410 18.12 18.82 6.01
C THR A 410 17.88 20.29 5.69
N LEU A 411 17.06 20.64 4.69
CA LEU A 411 16.72 22.03 4.35
C LEU A 411 16.13 22.78 5.55
N ILE A 412 15.17 22.18 6.25
CA ILE A 412 14.53 22.76 7.45
C ILE A 412 15.56 22.98 8.56
N ARG A 413 16.48 22.04 8.78
CA ARG A 413 17.57 22.19 9.78
C ARG A 413 18.48 23.38 9.46
N HIS A 414 18.65 23.69 8.18
CA HIS A 414 19.39 24.86 7.70
C HIS A 414 18.52 26.14 7.58
N GLY A 415 17.30 26.14 8.12
CA GLY A 415 16.40 27.29 8.12
C GLY A 415 15.65 27.53 6.81
N ILE A 416 15.81 26.64 5.83
CA ILE A 416 15.17 26.75 4.51
C ILE A 416 13.82 26.04 4.56
N ARG A 417 12.73 26.82 4.43
CA ARG A 417 11.35 26.30 4.53
C ARG A 417 10.54 26.42 3.24
N SER A 418 11.09 27.08 2.22
CA SER A 418 10.46 27.25 0.91
C SER A 418 11.11 26.31 -0.10
N PHE A 419 10.45 25.19 -0.38
CA PHE A 419 10.89 24.20 -1.35
C PHE A 419 9.68 23.44 -1.91
N HIS A 420 9.89 22.80 -3.06
CA HIS A 420 8.88 22.02 -3.75
C HIS A 420 9.36 20.61 -4.06
N THR A 421 8.61 19.61 -3.60
CA THR A 421 8.87 18.22 -3.97
C THR A 421 8.19 17.91 -5.30
N VAL A 422 9.01 17.70 -6.35
CA VAL A 422 8.57 17.51 -7.74
C VAL A 422 8.92 16.12 -8.28
N PHE A 423 9.43 15.23 -7.45
CA PHE A 423 9.79 13.86 -7.85
C PHE A 423 8.61 13.10 -8.48
N HIS A 424 7.39 13.30 -7.97
CA HIS A 424 6.17 12.68 -8.50
C HIS A 424 5.87 13.14 -9.95
N LEU A 425 6.13 14.41 -10.29
CA LEU A 425 5.98 14.92 -11.65
C LEU A 425 6.94 14.24 -12.63
N MET A 426 8.07 13.72 -12.12
CA MET A 426 9.10 13.08 -12.92
C MET A 426 8.83 11.60 -13.19
N GLN A 427 7.90 10.98 -12.45
CA GLN A 427 7.51 9.58 -12.65
C GLN A 427 6.42 9.42 -13.70
N ARG A 428 5.66 10.48 -14.00
CA ARG A 428 4.71 10.48 -15.10
C ARG A 428 5.50 10.33 -16.41
N GLN A 429 5.37 9.15 -17.03
CA GLN A 429 5.82 8.98 -18.41
C GLN A 429 5.05 10.00 -19.26
N VAL A 430 5.77 10.72 -20.09
CA VAL A 430 5.15 11.54 -21.13
C VAL A 430 4.70 10.53 -22.17
N ASP A 431 3.41 10.20 -22.15
CA ASP A 431 2.75 9.43 -23.21
C ASP A 431 2.77 10.23 -24.53
#